data_AF-A0A7C5FPF9-F1
#
_entry.id   AF-A0A7C5FPF9-F1
#
_cell.length_a   1.000
_cell.length_b   1.000
_cell.length_c   1.000
_cell.angle_alpha   90.00
_cell.angle_beta   90.00
_cell.angle_gamma   90.00
#
_symmetry.space_group_name_H-M   'P 1'
#
loop_
_entity.id
_entity.type
_entity.pdbx_description
1 polymer ?
#
loop_
_entity_poly.entity_id
_entity_poly.type
_entity_poly.pdbx_seq_one_letter_code
_entity_poly.pdbx_strand_id
1 'polypeptide(L)'
;MAGFLLWENREIKGVKMAEELTLGLIGCGGMMEGHAKGLGMLWEKGFKPFRVIATCDVVRSRAEELANKIAEWQSSKPSVYESIDSMLAAEKQLDAVDISLVHKLHHTAAVQCLEAGKHVTIE
;
A
#
# COMPACT_ATOMS: atom_id res chain seq x y z
N MET A 1 -39.22 -3.59 3.02
CA MET A 1 -38.00 -3.67 2.19
C MET A 1 -37.37 -2.27 2.10
N ALA A 2 -36.98 -1.70 3.24
CA ALA A 2 -36.55 -0.28 3.36
C ALA A 2 -35.25 -0.09 4.16
N GLY A 3 -34.55 -1.18 4.51
CA GLY A 3 -33.37 -1.13 5.38
C GLY A 3 -32.02 -1.04 4.67
N PHE A 4 -31.96 -1.29 3.36
CA PHE A 4 -30.67 -1.45 2.65
C PHE A 4 -30.11 -0.15 2.04
N LEU A 5 -30.93 0.90 1.94
CA LEU A 5 -30.56 2.19 1.30
C LEU A 5 -29.96 3.24 2.26
N LEU A 6 -29.87 2.95 3.57
CA LEU A 6 -29.39 3.91 4.58
C LEU A 6 -27.90 3.78 4.92
N TRP A 7 -27.17 2.83 4.30
CA TRP A 7 -25.74 2.61 4.57
C TRP A 7 -24.81 3.34 3.60
N GLU A 8 -25.26 3.69 2.39
CA GLU A 8 -24.37 4.16 1.32
C GLU A 8 -23.84 5.60 1.45
N ASN A 9 -24.35 6.42 2.38
CA ASN A 9 -23.92 7.83 2.47
C ASN A 9 -23.85 8.34 3.91
N ARG A 10 -22.90 7.82 4.71
CA ARG A 10 -22.39 8.55 5.87
C ARG A 10 -21.05 9.18 5.50
N GLU A 11 -21.11 10.40 5.00
CA GLU A 11 -19.95 11.29 5.04
C GLU A 11 -19.56 11.48 6.52
N ILE A 12 -18.45 10.86 6.92
CA ILE A 12 -17.78 11.23 8.16
C ILE A 12 -17.17 12.59 7.91
N LYS A 13 -17.75 13.64 8.52
CA LYS A 13 -17.28 15.02 8.37
C LYS A 13 -15.77 15.09 8.58
N GLY A 14 -15.03 15.46 7.54
CA GLY A 14 -13.57 15.61 7.56
C GLY A 14 -12.78 14.47 6.88
N VAL A 15 -13.44 13.39 6.45
CA VAL A 15 -12.78 12.31 5.68
C VAL A 15 -13.14 12.49 4.21
N LYS A 16 -12.15 12.88 3.39
CA LYS A 16 -12.26 12.74 1.93
C LYS A 16 -12.28 11.23 1.65
N MET A 17 -13.37 10.72 1.07
CA MET A 17 -13.31 9.41 0.43
C MET A 17 -12.35 9.55 -0.75
N ALA A 18 -11.17 8.93 -0.66
CA ALA A 18 -10.24 8.90 -1.79
C ALA A 18 -10.89 8.09 -2.91
N GLU A 19 -11.01 8.67 -4.09
CA GLU A 19 -11.50 7.95 -5.29
C GLU A 19 -10.56 6.77 -5.65
N GLU A 20 -9.29 6.85 -5.22
CA GLU A 20 -8.26 5.83 -5.38
C GLU A 20 -7.32 5.86 -4.17
N LEU A 21 -7.13 4.72 -3.49
CA LEU A 21 -6.21 4.57 -2.36
C LEU A 21 -4.77 4.35 -2.83
N THR A 22 -3.83 5.20 -2.43
CA THR A 22 -2.41 4.98 -2.76
C THR A 22 -1.70 4.12 -1.72
N LEU A 23 -1.02 3.07 -2.19
CA LEU A 23 -0.33 2.08 -1.35
C LEU A 23 1.19 2.12 -1.49
N GLY A 24 1.86 1.89 -0.38
CA GLY A 24 3.30 1.63 -0.30
C GLY A 24 3.53 0.24 0.29
N LEU A 25 4.39 -0.57 -0.33
CA LEU A 25 4.69 -1.92 0.13
C LEU A 25 6.05 -1.94 0.83
N ILE A 26 6.08 -2.31 2.12
CA ILE A 26 7.27 -2.31 2.97
C ILE A 26 7.68 -3.75 3.30
N GLY A 27 8.90 -4.11 2.93
CA GLY A 27 9.40 -5.49 2.96
C GLY A 27 9.01 -6.21 1.68
N CYS A 28 9.94 -6.38 0.75
CA CYS A 28 9.68 -6.91 -0.60
C CYS A 28 10.11 -8.38 -0.73
N GLY A 29 9.83 -9.18 0.30
CA GLY A 29 10.09 -10.63 0.33
C GLY A 29 8.92 -11.45 -0.26
N GLY A 30 9.00 -12.77 -0.11
CA GLY A 30 8.03 -13.70 -0.70
C GLY A 30 6.57 -13.52 -0.23
N MET A 31 6.35 -13.11 1.03
CA MET A 31 5.01 -12.82 1.53
C MET A 31 4.40 -11.61 0.82
N MET A 32 5.15 -10.52 0.70
CA MET A 32 4.74 -9.34 -0.05
C MET A 32 4.57 -9.61 -1.55
N GLU A 33 5.36 -10.51 -2.15
CA GLU A 33 5.10 -10.97 -3.52
C GLU A 33 3.72 -11.63 -3.64
N GLY A 34 3.33 -12.43 -2.65
CA GLY A 34 1.97 -12.99 -2.56
C GLY A 34 0.89 -11.92 -2.49
N HIS A 35 1.10 -10.87 -1.69
CA HIS A 35 0.19 -9.72 -1.59
C HIS A 35 0.09 -8.98 -2.93
N ALA A 36 1.22 -8.63 -3.55
CA ALA A 36 1.28 -7.97 -4.85
C ALA A 36 0.59 -8.79 -5.95
N LYS A 37 0.74 -10.12 -5.95
CA LYS A 37 0.01 -11.00 -6.87
C LYS A 37 -1.49 -10.94 -6.64
N GLY A 38 -1.94 -10.95 -5.38
CA GLY A 38 -3.36 -10.80 -5.03
C GLY A 38 -3.93 -9.47 -5.52
N LEU A 39 -3.19 -8.37 -5.34
CA LEU A 39 -3.55 -7.05 -5.86
C LEU A 39 -3.63 -7.05 -7.39
N GLY A 40 -2.67 -7.67 -8.09
CA GLY A 40 -2.70 -7.83 -9.54
C GLY A 40 -3.94 -8.60 -10.03
N MET A 41 -4.30 -9.70 -9.35
CA MET A 41 -5.51 -10.47 -9.67
C MET A 41 -6.81 -9.67 -9.50
N LEU A 42 -6.87 -8.76 -8.52
CA LEU A 42 -7.99 -7.83 -8.36
C LEU A 42 -8.03 -6.82 -9.51
N TRP A 43 -6.87 -6.27 -9.87
CA TRP A 43 -6.72 -5.30 -10.94
C TRP A 43 -7.18 -5.86 -12.30
N GLU A 44 -6.74 -7.07 -12.63
CA GLU A 44 -7.13 -7.80 -13.84
C GLU A 44 -8.65 -8.02 -13.93
N LYS A 45 -9.31 -8.20 -12.78
CA LYS A 45 -10.77 -8.34 -12.68
C LYS A 45 -11.52 -7.01 -12.69
N GLY A 46 -10.82 -5.89 -12.87
CA GLY A 46 -11.42 -4.56 -12.93
C GLY A 46 -11.63 -3.88 -11.57
N PHE A 47 -11.22 -4.50 -10.47
CA PHE A 47 -11.27 -3.87 -9.15
C PHE A 47 -10.02 -3.01 -8.95
N LYS A 48 -10.15 -1.71 -9.22
CA LYS A 48 -9.03 -0.74 -9.23
C LYS A 48 -9.22 0.49 -8.33
N PRO A 49 -9.83 0.40 -7.12
CA PRO A 49 -9.92 1.56 -6.22
C PRO A 49 -8.59 1.84 -5.48
N PHE A 50 -7.46 1.43 -6.05
CA PHE A 50 -6.13 1.59 -5.44
C PHE A 50 -5.03 1.65 -6.50
N ARG A 51 -3.88 2.21 -6.11
CA ARG A 51 -2.64 2.19 -6.90
C ARG A 51 -1.43 2.00 -5.99
N VAL A 52 -0.51 1.12 -6.36
CA VAL A 52 0.76 0.99 -5.62
C VAL A 52 1.75 2.02 -6.14
N ILE A 53 2.17 2.96 -5.30
CA ILE A 53 3.04 4.06 -5.71
C ILE A 53 4.47 3.90 -5.20
N ALA A 54 4.70 3.05 -4.20
CA ALA A 54 6.02 2.84 -3.62
C ALA A 54 6.29 1.38 -3.23
N THR A 55 7.55 0.98 -3.34
CA THR A 55 8.10 -0.26 -2.79
C THR A 55 9.32 0.09 -1.94
N CYS A 56 9.47 -0.54 -0.78
CA CYS A 56 10.50 -0.22 0.19
C CYS A 56 11.12 -1.48 0.78
N ASP A 57 12.42 -1.70 0.56
CA ASP A 57 13.19 -2.78 1.17
C ASP A 57 14.64 -2.35 1.35
N VAL A 58 15.26 -2.70 2.48
CA VAL A 58 16.68 -2.42 2.74
C VAL A 58 17.62 -3.07 1.72
N VAL A 59 17.15 -4.11 1.01
CA VAL A 59 17.79 -4.68 -0.16
C VAL A 59 17.13 -4.10 -1.42
N ARG A 60 17.71 -3.04 -1.98
CA ARG A 60 17.18 -2.30 -3.14
C ARG A 60 16.68 -3.18 -4.28
N SER A 61 17.43 -4.23 -4.63
CA SER A 61 17.07 -5.12 -5.73
C SER A 61 15.72 -5.82 -5.53
N ARG A 62 15.35 -6.15 -4.28
CA ARG A 62 14.05 -6.76 -3.97
C ARG A 62 12.90 -5.77 -4.20
N ALA A 63 13.07 -4.52 -3.77
CA ALA A 63 12.10 -3.47 -4.02
C ALA A 63 11.96 -3.19 -5.53
N GLU A 64 13.08 -3.14 -6.26
CA GLU A 64 13.10 -2.98 -7.71
C GLU A 64 12.40 -4.12 -8.45
N GLU A 65 12.67 -5.38 -8.07
CA GLU A 65 12.02 -6.57 -8.63
C GLU A 65 10.50 -6.53 -8.39
N LEU A 66 10.06 -6.20 -7.17
CA LEU A 66 8.64 -6.08 -6.86
C LEU A 66 7.99 -4.94 -7.63
N ALA A 67 8.64 -3.78 -7.74
CA ALA A 67 8.15 -2.65 -8.53
C ALA A 67 7.98 -3.02 -10.02
N ASN A 68 8.91 -3.80 -10.58
CA ASN A 68 8.80 -4.32 -11.94
C ASN A 68 7.58 -5.25 -12.09
N LYS A 69 7.40 -6.22 -11.18
CA LYS A 69 6.23 -7.12 -11.18
C LYS A 69 4.92 -6.37 -11.09
N ILE A 70 4.88 -5.32 -10.27
CA ILE A 70 3.71 -4.45 -10.13
C ILE A 70 3.43 -3.71 -11.45
N ALA A 71 4.46 -3.17 -12.10
CA ALA A 71 4.33 -2.47 -13.39
C ALA A 71 3.81 -3.36 -14.54
N GLU A 72 3.81 -4.70 -14.38
CA GLU A 72 3.23 -5.62 -15.36
C GLU A 72 1.69 -5.58 -15.38
N TRP A 73 1.04 -5.31 -14.24
CA TRP A 73 -0.43 -5.30 -14.13
C TRP A 73 -1.03 -3.93 -13.83
N GLN A 74 -0.23 -2.96 -13.38
CA GLN A 74 -0.64 -1.57 -13.28
C GLN A 74 0.01 -0.65 -14.31
N SER A 75 -0.65 0.46 -14.62
CA SER A 75 -0.22 1.41 -15.65
C SER A 75 1.04 2.23 -15.31
N SER A 76 1.56 2.13 -14.09
CA SER A 76 2.72 2.89 -13.62
C SER A 76 3.67 2.02 -12.81
N LYS A 77 4.97 2.29 -12.87
CA LYS A 77 5.93 1.62 -11.99
C LYS A 77 6.00 2.35 -10.63
N PRO A 78 5.92 1.63 -9.49
CA PRO A 78 6.15 2.22 -8.17
C PRO A 78 7.57 2.79 -8.04
N SER A 79 7.72 3.86 -7.27
CA SER A 79 9.02 4.36 -6.85
C SER A 79 9.69 3.38 -5.88
N VAL A 80 11.02 3.30 -5.92
CA VAL A 80 11.82 2.33 -5.16
C VAL A 80 12.59 3.03 -4.05
N TYR A 81 12.47 2.52 -2.83
CA TYR A 81 13.08 3.08 -1.63
C TYR A 81 13.83 2.01 -0.83
N GLU A 82 14.88 2.44 -0.12
CA GLU A 82 15.71 1.57 0.75
C GLU A 82 15.44 1.82 2.24
N SER A 83 14.57 2.78 2.57
CA SER A 83 14.19 3.11 3.94
C SER A 83 12.77 3.66 4.01
N ILE A 84 12.08 3.37 5.11
CA ILE A 84 10.72 3.89 5.38
C ILE A 84 10.76 5.42 5.47
N ASP A 85 11.80 6.00 6.08
CA ASP A 85 11.95 7.45 6.21
C ASP A 85 12.01 8.16 4.85
N SER A 86 12.86 7.68 3.93
CA SER A 86 12.97 8.27 2.59
C SER A 86 11.68 8.14 1.78
N MET A 87 10.98 7.01 1.91
CA MET A 87 9.68 6.79 1.29
C MET A 87 8.63 7.77 1.83
N LEU A 88 8.47 7.87 3.15
CA LEU A 88 7.50 8.78 3.79
C LEU A 88 7.83 10.26 3.53
N ALA A 89 9.12 10.60 3.43
CA ALA A 89 9.56 11.93 3.09
C ALA A 89 9.20 12.31 1.64
N ALA A 90 9.33 11.39 0.68
CA ALA A 90 9.07 11.64 -0.73
C ALA A 90 7.58 11.53 -1.11
N GLU A 91 6.88 10.50 -0.63
CA GLU A 91 5.52 10.16 -1.07
C GLU A 91 4.45 10.89 -0.25
N LYS A 92 4.27 12.19 -0.54
CA LYS A 92 3.29 13.03 0.17
C LYS A 92 1.84 12.60 -0.03
N GLN A 93 1.55 11.97 -1.16
CA GLN A 93 0.23 11.44 -1.48
C GLN A 93 -0.04 10.05 -0.92
N LEU A 94 0.93 9.38 -0.27
CA LEU A 94 0.78 8.02 0.25
C LEU A 94 -0.31 7.95 1.32
N ASP A 95 -1.34 7.13 1.12
CA ASP A 95 -2.46 6.99 2.06
C ASP A 95 -2.25 5.82 3.04
N ALA A 96 -1.80 4.69 2.51
CA ALA A 96 -1.69 3.44 3.27
C ALA A 96 -0.38 2.70 2.98
N VAL A 97 0.03 1.85 3.91
CA VAL A 97 1.14 0.91 3.75
C VAL A 97 0.71 -0.51 4.07
N ASP A 98 1.32 -1.45 3.35
CA ASP A 98 1.29 -2.88 3.64
C ASP A 98 2.69 -3.29 4.11
N ILE A 99 2.79 -3.85 5.31
CA ILE A 99 4.05 -4.19 5.97
C ILE A 99 4.17 -5.71 6.03
N SER A 100 5.22 -6.24 5.41
CA SER A 100 5.60 -7.66 5.44
C SER A 100 7.10 -7.77 5.74
N LEU A 101 7.48 -7.38 6.96
CA LEU A 101 8.85 -7.47 7.48
C LEU A 101 9.01 -8.71 8.36
N VAL A 102 10.25 -8.99 8.80
CA VAL A 102 10.44 -9.98 9.89
C VAL A 102 9.68 -9.54 11.14
N HIS A 103 8.97 -10.47 11.80
CA HIS A 103 7.96 -10.12 12.83
C HIS A 103 8.46 -9.17 13.93
N LYS A 104 9.73 -9.31 14.34
CA LYS A 104 10.33 -8.44 15.36
C LYS A 104 10.38 -6.95 14.99
N LEU A 105 10.24 -6.61 13.70
CA LEU A 105 10.26 -5.24 13.19
C LEU A 105 8.86 -4.66 12.98
N HIS A 106 7.81 -5.47 13.08
CA HIS A 106 6.43 -5.05 12.84
C HIS A 106 6.02 -3.84 13.65
N HIS A 107 6.19 -3.94 14.98
CA HIS A 107 5.87 -2.86 15.89
C HIS A 107 6.57 -1.56 15.49
N THR A 108 7.88 -1.60 15.28
CA THR A 108 8.68 -0.40 15.00
C THR A 108 8.28 0.23 13.66
N ALA A 109 8.13 -0.57 12.61
CA ALA A 109 7.72 -0.07 11.30
C ALA A 109 6.27 0.45 11.30
N ALA A 110 5.35 -0.26 11.95
CA ALA A 110 3.95 0.13 12.05
C ALA A 110 3.81 1.46 12.81
N VAL A 111 4.47 1.62 13.96
CA VAL A 111 4.45 2.86 14.74
C VAL A 111 4.96 4.03 13.90
N GLN A 112 6.09 3.87 13.20
CA GLN A 112 6.64 4.90 12.32
C GLN A 112 5.64 5.35 11.23
N CYS A 113 4.95 4.40 10.58
CA CYS A 113 3.96 4.71 9.56
C CYS A 113 2.68 5.34 10.14
N LEU A 114 2.23 4.88 11.31
CA LEU A 114 1.07 5.44 12.02
C LEU A 114 1.32 6.87 12.48
N GLU A 115 2.51 7.16 13.04
CA GLU A 115 2.92 8.51 13.44
C GLU A 115 3.02 9.46 12.24
N ALA A 116 3.34 8.93 11.05
CA ALA A 116 3.30 9.66 9.78
C ALA A 116 1.88 9.77 9.17
N GLY A 117 0.84 9.34 9.91
CA GLY A 117 -0.56 9.45 9.52
C GLY A 117 -1.01 8.48 8.44
N LYS A 118 -0.30 7.35 8.25
CA LYS A 118 -0.63 6.35 7.23
C LYS A 118 -1.55 5.28 7.80
N HIS A 119 -2.49 4.79 6.98
CA HIS A 119 -3.21 3.55 7.29
C HIS A 119 -2.25 2.36 7.16
N VAL A 120 -2.38 1.36 8.04
CA VAL A 120 -1.45 0.22 8.08
C VAL A 120 -2.22 -1.09 8.00
N THR A 121 -1.80 -1.95 7.06
CA THR A 121 -2.03 -3.40 7.13
C THR A 121 -0.68 -4.08 7.37
N ILE A 122 -0.67 -5.18 8.12
CA ILE A 122 0.55 -5.86 8.52
C ILE A 122 0.34 -7.37 8.55
N GLU A 123 1.27 -8.11 7.94
CA GLU A 123 1.48 -9.55 8.14
C GLU A 123 2.67 -9.72 9.06
#